data_AF-A0A1I1TJZ7-F1
#
_entry.id   AF-A0A1I1TJZ7-F1
#
_cell.length_a   1.000
_cell.length_b   1.000
_cell.length_c   1.000
_cell.angle_alpha   90.00
_cell.angle_beta   90.00
_cell.angle_gamma   90.00
#
_symmetry.space_group_name_H-M   'P 1'
#
loop_
_entity.id
_entity.type
_entity.pdbx_description
1 polymer ?
#
loop_
_entity_poly.entity_id
_entity_poly.type
_entity_poly.pdbx_seq_one_letter_code
_entity_poly.pdbx_strand_id
1 'polypeptide(L)'
;MKKSFLLFVAAMFSVTLQCMSQDVKKEFKDCSTINVYTALQGDTILIKCDTSFLLNKPTFNLYQKYYKKVKSGSSSVKEILDNYDNIIVMKDSMLTQKEFYYQELKLRFDSLSDNSLTFINKTSDSLHAVSTALDSATNKLVDTQNLLKDSQKLLTQERKKATWKTLKFGIGGVVVGVLVALLLSN
;
A
#
# COMPACT_ATOMS: atom_id res chain seq x y z
N MET A 1 -30.36 -93.08 15.90
CA MET A 1 -30.55 -92.26 14.68
C MET A 1 -31.48 -91.05 14.85
N LYS A 2 -32.60 -91.11 15.60
CA LYS A 2 -33.55 -89.99 15.72
C LYS A 2 -33.01 -88.67 16.30
N LYS A 3 -32.05 -88.70 17.24
CA LYS A 3 -31.48 -87.49 17.87
C LYS A 3 -30.57 -86.67 16.93
N SER A 4 -29.94 -87.30 15.95
CA SER A 4 -29.03 -86.62 15.01
C SER A 4 -29.79 -85.91 13.89
N PHE A 5 -30.94 -86.45 13.47
CA PHE A 5 -31.83 -85.81 12.49
C PHE A 5 -32.48 -84.54 13.04
N LEU A 6 -32.86 -84.54 14.33
CA LEU A 6 -33.51 -83.39 14.97
C LEU A 6 -32.55 -82.20 15.17
N LEU A 7 -31.25 -82.48 15.41
CA LEU A 7 -30.20 -81.47 15.45
C LEU A 7 -29.91 -80.86 14.07
N PHE A 8 -30.00 -81.66 13.00
CA PHE A 8 -29.78 -81.18 11.64
C PHE A 8 -30.93 -80.27 11.16
N VAL A 9 -32.18 -80.59 11.52
CA VAL A 9 -33.34 -79.74 11.21
C VAL A 9 -33.32 -78.43 12.01
N ALA A 10 -32.91 -78.47 13.28
CA ALA A 10 -32.75 -77.26 14.09
C ALA A 10 -31.61 -76.35 13.59
N ALA A 11 -30.50 -76.93 13.10
CA ALA A 11 -29.40 -76.16 12.53
C ALA A 11 -29.78 -75.48 11.20
N MET A 12 -30.59 -76.13 10.36
CA MET A 12 -31.07 -75.55 9.09
C MET A 12 -32.03 -74.37 9.28
N PHE A 13 -32.80 -74.34 10.38
CA PHE A 13 -33.71 -73.23 10.69
C PHE A 13 -32.96 -71.96 11.14
N SER A 14 -31.81 -72.11 11.79
CA SER A 14 -31.00 -70.99 12.28
C SER A 14 -30.27 -70.23 11.17
N VAL A 15 -29.99 -70.87 10.03
CA VAL A 15 -29.29 -70.24 8.90
C VAL A 15 -30.23 -69.40 8.05
N THR A 16 -31.53 -69.71 8.02
CA THR A 16 -32.52 -68.94 7.23
C THR A 16 -32.95 -67.62 7.87
N LEU A 17 -32.65 -67.40 9.15
CA LEU A 17 -33.03 -66.18 9.87
C LEU A 17 -32.03 -65.01 9.73
N GLN A 18 -30.90 -65.20 9.04
CA GLN A 18 -29.87 -64.16 8.88
C GLN A 18 -29.86 -63.49 7.49
N CYS A 19 -30.85 -63.76 6.62
CA CYS A 19 -30.90 -63.22 5.25
C CYS A 19 -31.87 -62.06 5.03
N MET A 20 -32.38 -61.41 6.08
CA MET A 20 -33.06 -60.10 5.93
C MET A 20 -32.02 -58.99 6.03
N SER A 21 -31.19 -58.92 5.00
CA SER A 21 -30.22 -57.84 4.78
C SER A 21 -30.97 -56.50 4.68
N GLN A 22 -30.49 -55.57 5.50
CA GLN A 22 -30.91 -54.18 5.61
C GLN A 22 -30.50 -53.40 4.37
N ASP A 23 -31.23 -53.50 3.27
CA ASP A 23 -30.90 -52.69 2.09
C ASP A 23 -32.12 -52.44 1.19
N VAL A 24 -33.17 -51.83 1.76
CA VAL A 24 -34.28 -51.34 0.94
C VAL A 24 -33.82 -50.06 0.25
N LYS A 25 -33.37 -50.20 -1.00
CA LYS A 25 -33.03 -49.07 -1.85
C LYS A 25 -34.28 -48.21 -2.09
N LYS A 26 -34.28 -46.98 -1.59
CA LYS A 26 -35.33 -45.98 -1.80
C LYS A 26 -34.88 -45.01 -2.89
N GLU A 27 -35.59 -44.99 -4.01
CA GLU A 27 -35.28 -44.13 -5.15
C GLU A 27 -36.29 -42.99 -5.27
N PHE A 28 -35.79 -41.75 -5.27
CA PHE A 28 -36.58 -40.53 -5.39
C PHE A 28 -36.36 -39.90 -6.77
N LYS A 29 -37.40 -39.95 -7.62
CA LYS A 29 -37.40 -39.36 -8.98
C LYS A 29 -38.28 -38.11 -9.11
N ASP A 30 -39.24 -37.93 -8.21
CA ASP A 30 -40.14 -36.78 -8.24
C ASP A 30 -39.64 -35.71 -7.28
N CYS A 31 -39.15 -34.61 -7.87
CA CYS A 31 -38.58 -33.46 -7.18
C CYS A 31 -39.53 -32.26 -7.21
N SER A 32 -40.76 -32.42 -7.73
CA SER A 32 -41.71 -31.31 -7.92
C SER A 32 -42.39 -30.87 -6.62
N THR A 33 -42.42 -31.74 -5.61
CA THR A 33 -43.13 -31.52 -4.35
C THR A 33 -42.26 -31.85 -3.13
N ILE A 34 -42.48 -31.10 -2.04
CA ILE A 34 -41.80 -31.33 -0.76
C ILE A 34 -42.43 -32.55 -0.09
N ASN A 35 -41.80 -33.71 -0.28
CA ASN A 35 -42.24 -34.97 0.32
C ASN A 35 -41.36 -35.34 1.51
N VAL A 36 -41.98 -35.81 2.58
CA VAL A 36 -41.28 -36.27 3.79
C VAL A 36 -41.13 -37.79 3.69
N TYR A 37 -39.90 -38.25 3.63
CA TYR A 37 -39.59 -39.67 3.56
C TYR A 37 -38.91 -40.14 4.84
N THR A 38 -39.36 -41.28 5.36
CA THR A 38 -38.73 -41.93 6.51
C THR A 38 -37.67 -42.91 6.00
N ALA A 39 -36.42 -42.70 6.41
CA ALA A 39 -35.33 -43.65 6.22
C ALA A 39 -34.86 -44.17 7.58
N LEU A 40 -34.63 -45.47 7.67
CA LEU A 40 -34.09 -46.12 8.85
C LEU A 40 -32.59 -46.37 8.67
N GLN A 41 -31.91 -46.65 9.77
CA GLN A 41 -30.50 -47.02 9.72
C GLN A 41 -30.34 -48.30 8.88
N GLY A 42 -29.45 -48.24 7.88
CA GLY A 42 -29.25 -49.31 6.89
C GLY A 42 -29.96 -49.09 5.56
N ASP A 43 -30.86 -48.10 5.43
CA ASP A 43 -31.49 -47.80 4.15
C ASP A 43 -30.52 -47.06 3.19
N THR A 44 -30.41 -47.53 1.96
CA THR A 44 -29.73 -46.81 0.87
C THR A 44 -30.71 -45.88 0.15
N ILE A 45 -30.42 -44.58 0.17
CA ILE A 45 -31.22 -43.54 -0.47
C ILE A 45 -30.57 -43.10 -1.79
N LEU A 46 -31.31 -43.17 -2.90
CA LEU A 46 -30.89 -42.66 -4.21
C LEU A 46 -31.77 -41.49 -4.63
N ILE A 47 -31.20 -40.29 -4.65
CA ILE A 47 -31.89 -39.06 -5.05
C ILE A 47 -31.50 -38.71 -6.49
N LYS A 48 -32.47 -38.67 -7.40
CA LYS A 48 -32.27 -38.29 -8.81
C LYS A 48 -32.84 -36.88 -9.08
N CYS A 49 -32.42 -35.93 -8.25
CA CYS A 49 -32.79 -34.51 -8.32
C CYS A 49 -31.52 -33.66 -8.45
N ASP A 50 -31.60 -32.52 -9.13
CA ASP A 50 -30.47 -31.60 -9.28
C ASP A 50 -30.01 -31.00 -7.94
N THR A 51 -30.96 -30.76 -7.03
CA THR A 51 -30.69 -30.26 -5.67
C THR A 51 -31.49 -31.03 -4.65
N SER A 52 -30.84 -31.47 -3.56
CA SER A 52 -31.49 -32.19 -2.47
C SER A 52 -30.97 -31.77 -1.11
N PHE A 53 -31.88 -31.61 -0.14
CA PHE A 53 -31.54 -31.28 1.24
C PHE A 53 -31.96 -32.42 2.17
N LEU A 54 -31.00 -33.01 2.88
CA LEU A 54 -31.28 -34.00 3.92
C LEU A 54 -31.43 -33.28 5.25
N LEU A 55 -32.63 -33.30 5.81
CA LEU A 55 -32.95 -32.65 7.08
C LEU A 55 -33.51 -33.67 8.06
N ASN A 56 -33.14 -33.51 9.33
CA ASN A 56 -33.79 -34.28 10.39
C ASN A 56 -35.27 -33.82 10.53
N LYS A 57 -36.12 -34.70 11.07
CA LYS A 57 -37.55 -34.42 11.28
C LYS A 57 -37.82 -33.13 12.10
N PRO A 58 -37.16 -32.88 13.26
CA PRO A 58 -37.45 -31.67 14.04
C PRO A 58 -37.07 -30.38 13.31
N THR A 59 -35.92 -30.35 12.64
CA THR A 59 -35.46 -29.18 11.86
C THR A 59 -36.35 -28.93 10.65
N PHE A 60 -36.77 -29.97 9.93
CA PHE A 60 -37.74 -29.82 8.85
C PHE A 60 -39.06 -29.21 9.33
N ASN A 61 -39.61 -29.70 10.44
CA ASN A 61 -40.84 -29.17 11.01
C ASN A 61 -40.69 -27.70 11.44
N LEU A 62 -39.53 -27.32 11.97
CA LEU A 62 -39.22 -25.95 12.34
C LEU A 62 -39.22 -25.05 11.10
N TYR A 63 -38.48 -25.42 10.05
CA TYR A 63 -38.43 -24.66 8.80
C TYR A 63 -39.81 -24.56 8.14
N GLN A 64 -40.55 -25.67 8.07
CA GLN A 64 -41.89 -25.67 7.49
C GLN A 64 -42.84 -24.76 8.27
N LYS A 65 -42.74 -24.71 9.60
CA LYS A 65 -43.54 -23.82 10.46
C LYS A 65 -43.24 -22.35 10.17
N TYR A 66 -41.97 -21.97 10.06
CA TYR A 66 -41.59 -20.59 9.73
C TYR A 66 -41.95 -20.22 8.30
N TYR A 67 -41.70 -21.09 7.33
CA TYR A 67 -42.10 -20.90 5.94
C TYR A 67 -43.61 -20.66 5.81
N LYS A 68 -44.43 -21.46 6.50
CA LYS A 68 -45.88 -21.27 6.54
C LYS A 68 -46.27 -19.94 7.18
N LYS A 69 -45.60 -19.50 8.25
CA LYS A 69 -45.85 -18.19 8.89
C LYS A 69 -45.49 -17.01 7.98
N VAL A 70 -44.38 -17.10 7.27
CA VAL A 70 -43.98 -16.10 6.26
C VAL A 70 -44.99 -16.07 5.12
N LYS A 71 -45.35 -17.24 4.56
CA LYS A 71 -46.33 -17.35 3.47
C LYS A 71 -47.73 -16.91 3.88
N SER A 72 -48.11 -17.10 5.14
CA SER A 72 -49.39 -16.62 5.70
C SER A 72 -49.37 -15.13 6.06
N GLY A 73 -48.29 -14.40 5.77
CA GLY A 73 -48.20 -12.96 6.00
C GLY A 73 -48.17 -12.56 7.47
N SER A 74 -47.63 -13.39 8.37
CA SER A 74 -47.52 -12.98 9.78
C SER A 74 -46.64 -11.73 9.90
N SER A 75 -47.27 -10.60 10.27
CA SER A 75 -46.67 -9.25 10.26
C SER A 75 -45.28 -9.18 10.89
N SER A 76 -45.08 -9.86 12.02
CA SER A 76 -43.82 -9.81 12.76
C SER A 76 -42.63 -10.44 12.04
N VAL A 77 -42.82 -11.52 11.27
CA VAL A 77 -41.71 -12.15 10.54
C VAL A 77 -41.39 -11.36 9.27
N LYS A 78 -42.41 -10.81 8.60
CA LYS A 78 -42.23 -9.93 7.46
C LYS A 78 -41.47 -8.66 7.85
N GLU A 79 -41.88 -8.02 8.95
CA GLU A 79 -41.21 -6.83 9.50
C GLU A 79 -39.75 -7.11 9.87
N ILE A 80 -39.45 -8.27 10.45
CA ILE A 80 -38.06 -8.67 10.72
C ILE A 80 -37.26 -8.81 9.42
N LEU A 81 -37.80 -9.48 8.40
CA LEU A 81 -37.12 -9.64 7.11
C LEU A 81 -36.91 -8.30 6.41
N ASP A 82 -37.94 -7.45 6.36
CA ASP A 82 -37.87 -6.11 5.79
C ASP A 82 -36.81 -5.26 6.53
N ASN A 83 -36.70 -5.39 7.85
CA ASN A 83 -35.65 -4.73 8.64
C ASN A 83 -34.25 -5.26 8.33
N TYR A 84 -34.09 -6.57 8.14
CA TYR A 84 -32.80 -7.15 7.74
C TYR A 84 -32.39 -6.66 6.35
N ASP A 85 -33.30 -6.64 5.38
CA ASP A 85 -33.04 -6.14 4.04
C ASP A 85 -32.64 -4.65 4.07
N ASN A 86 -33.34 -3.83 4.87
CA ASN A 86 -32.98 -2.43 5.06
C ASN A 86 -31.58 -2.25 5.68
N ILE A 87 -31.20 -3.09 6.65
CA ILE A 87 -29.85 -3.07 7.25
C ILE A 87 -28.78 -3.45 6.23
N ILE A 88 -29.06 -4.44 5.37
CA ILE A 88 -28.15 -4.86 4.30
C ILE A 88 -27.93 -3.71 3.32
N VAL A 89 -29.01 -3.11 2.82
CA VAL A 89 -28.95 -1.96 1.89
C VAL A 89 -28.19 -0.79 2.52
N MET A 90 -28.46 -0.48 3.79
CA MET A 90 -27.75 0.59 4.51
C MET A 90 -26.25 0.29 4.63
N LYS A 91 -25.87 -0.96 4.93
CA LYS A 91 -24.47 -1.37 5.00
C LYS A 91 -23.76 -1.27 3.67
N ASP A 92 -24.39 -1.69 2.58
CA ASP A 92 -23.83 -1.59 1.23
C ASP A 92 -23.62 -0.12 0.82
N SER A 93 -24.59 0.75 1.15
CA SER A 93 -24.44 2.19 0.94
C SER A 93 -23.28 2.77 1.76
N MET A 94 -23.14 2.39 3.03
CA MET A 94 -22.03 2.85 3.87
C MET A 94 -20.67 2.37 3.37
N LEU A 95 -20.58 1.13 2.89
CA LEU A 95 -19.36 0.58 2.31
C LEU A 95 -18.97 1.35 1.05
N THR A 96 -19.94 1.61 0.17
CA THR A 96 -19.72 2.40 -1.05
C THR A 96 -19.23 3.82 -0.72
N GLN A 97 -19.83 4.47 0.28
CA GLN A 97 -19.41 5.79 0.72
C GLN A 97 -17.99 5.79 1.33
N LYS A 98 -17.66 4.78 2.14
CA LYS A 98 -16.32 4.62 2.70
C LYS A 98 -15.26 4.39 1.63
N GLU A 99 -15.57 3.57 0.63
CA GLU A 99 -14.67 3.33 -0.51
C GLU A 99 -14.41 4.65 -1.25
N PHE A 100 -15.45 5.44 -1.52
CA PHE A 100 -15.30 6.76 -2.13
C PHE A 100 -14.37 7.67 -1.32
N TYR A 101 -14.59 7.79 0.00
CA TYR A 101 -13.73 8.59 0.87
C TYR A 101 -12.28 8.10 0.90
N TYR A 102 -12.08 6.79 0.89
CA TYR A 102 -10.73 6.21 0.86
C TYR A 102 -10.01 6.56 -0.44
N GLN A 103 -10.69 6.43 -1.59
CA GLN A 103 -10.13 6.81 -2.89
C GLN A 103 -9.79 8.31 -2.96
N GLU A 104 -10.67 9.17 -2.44
CA GLU A 104 -10.38 10.61 -2.37
C GLU A 104 -9.17 10.90 -1.49
N LEU A 105 -9.09 10.30 -0.29
CA LEU A 105 -7.96 10.48 0.61
C LEU A 105 -6.65 10.01 -0.02
N LYS A 106 -6.68 8.87 -0.71
CA LYS A 106 -5.53 8.34 -1.44
C LYS A 106 -5.06 9.33 -2.51
N LEU A 107 -5.97 9.87 -3.32
CA LEU A 107 -5.62 10.87 -4.34
C LEU A 107 -4.99 12.13 -3.73
N ARG A 108 -5.51 12.61 -2.59
CA ARG A 108 -4.93 13.75 -1.87
C ARG A 108 -3.52 13.44 -1.35
N PHE A 109 -3.32 12.24 -0.82
CA PHE A 109 -2.03 11.82 -0.29
C PHE A 109 -0.99 11.65 -1.40
N ASP A 110 -1.37 11.00 -2.51
CA ASP A 110 -0.52 10.84 -3.69
C ASP A 110 -0.10 12.21 -4.25
N SER A 111 -1.05 13.15 -4.37
CA SER A 111 -0.76 14.52 -4.81
C SER A 111 0.14 15.27 -3.82
N LEU A 112 -0.05 15.11 -2.52
CA LEU A 112 0.81 15.72 -1.51
C LEU A 112 2.25 15.17 -1.58
N SER A 113 2.38 13.86 -1.78
CA SER A 113 3.66 13.18 -1.92
C SER A 113 4.42 13.69 -3.15
N ASP A 114 3.74 13.78 -4.30
CA ASP A 114 4.33 14.27 -5.56
C ASP A 114 4.74 15.75 -5.47
N ASN A 115 3.88 16.59 -4.86
CA ASN A 115 4.20 18.00 -4.62
C ASN A 115 5.40 18.17 -3.67
N SER A 116 5.48 17.33 -2.64
CA SER A 116 6.59 17.34 -1.69
C SER A 116 7.90 16.90 -2.34
N LEU A 117 7.86 15.85 -3.19
CA LEU A 117 9.02 15.42 -3.97
C LEU A 117 9.49 16.52 -4.92
N THR A 118 8.55 17.17 -5.62
CA THR A 118 8.84 18.30 -6.50
C THR A 118 9.45 19.47 -5.74
N PHE A 119 8.94 19.78 -4.55
CA PHE A 119 9.48 20.83 -3.68
C PHE A 119 10.90 20.51 -3.20
N ILE A 120 11.15 19.25 -2.80
CA ILE A 120 12.49 18.79 -2.40
C ILE A 120 13.48 18.93 -3.56
N ASN A 121 13.10 18.50 -4.77
CA ASN A 121 13.95 18.61 -5.96
C ASN A 121 14.30 20.08 -6.26
N LYS A 122 13.30 20.98 -6.28
CA LYS A 122 13.53 22.42 -6.47
C LYS A 122 14.43 23.02 -5.39
N THR A 123 14.28 22.56 -4.15
CA THR A 123 15.12 23.00 -3.03
C THR A 123 16.56 22.51 -3.21
N SER A 124 16.74 21.26 -3.63
CA SER A 124 18.03 20.68 -3.96
C SER A 124 18.72 21.45 -5.09
N ASP A 125 18.02 21.74 -6.18
CA ASP A 125 18.55 22.51 -7.30
C ASP A 125 18.95 23.94 -6.87
N SER A 126 18.10 24.57 -6.05
CA SER A 126 18.39 25.91 -5.50
C SER A 126 19.62 25.90 -4.60
N LEU A 127 19.76 24.89 -3.74
CA LEU A 127 20.95 24.73 -2.89
C LEU A 127 22.21 24.50 -3.73
N HIS A 128 22.13 23.71 -4.80
CA HIS A 128 23.25 23.50 -5.71
C HIS A 128 23.66 24.80 -6.41
N ALA A 129 22.68 25.60 -6.87
CA ALA A 129 22.93 26.91 -7.46
C ALA A 129 23.59 27.88 -6.47
N VAL A 130 23.12 27.91 -5.22
CA VAL A 130 23.73 28.71 -4.15
C VAL A 130 25.17 28.27 -3.85
N SER A 131 25.43 26.96 -3.76
CA SER A 131 26.79 26.44 -3.58
C SER A 131 27.72 26.90 -4.71
N THR A 132 27.25 26.79 -5.96
CA THR A 132 28.02 27.20 -7.14
C THR A 132 28.30 28.71 -7.15
N ALA A 133 27.33 29.52 -6.70
CA ALA A 133 27.49 30.96 -6.55
C ALA A 133 28.50 31.32 -5.46
N LEU A 134 28.49 30.60 -4.33
CA LEU A 134 29.45 30.76 -3.24
C LEU A 134 30.88 30.39 -3.67
N ASP A 135 31.06 29.29 -4.40
CA ASP A 135 32.36 28.90 -4.95
C ASP A 135 32.89 29.96 -5.92
N SER A 136 32.02 30.47 -6.80
CA SER A 136 32.35 31.55 -7.73
C SER A 136 32.73 32.85 -7.01
N ALA A 137 32.00 33.22 -5.96
CA ALA A 137 32.31 34.39 -5.15
C ALA A 137 33.65 34.23 -4.41
N THR A 138 33.92 33.03 -3.88
CA THR A 138 35.19 32.69 -3.23
C THR A 138 36.36 32.82 -4.20
N ASN A 139 36.23 32.28 -5.42
CA ASN A 139 37.25 32.41 -6.46
C ASN A 139 37.51 33.88 -6.83
N LYS A 140 36.45 34.68 -7.01
CA LYS A 140 36.58 36.13 -7.27
C LYS A 140 37.27 36.87 -6.12
N LEU A 141 37.00 36.50 -4.86
CA LEU A 141 37.67 37.08 -3.70
C LEU A 141 39.16 36.74 -3.68
N VAL A 142 39.52 35.49 -3.99
CA VAL A 142 40.92 35.06 -4.11
C VAL A 142 41.64 35.83 -5.23
N ASP A 143 41.01 35.95 -6.40
CA ASP A 143 41.58 36.71 -7.52
C ASP A 143 41.75 38.20 -7.16
N THR A 144 40.77 38.78 -6.48
CA THR A 144 40.85 40.18 -6.03
C THR A 144 41.97 40.37 -5.01
N GLN A 145 42.16 39.43 -4.07
CA GLN A 145 43.29 39.47 -3.14
C GLN A 145 44.64 39.36 -3.86
N ASN A 146 44.74 38.52 -4.89
CA ASN A 146 45.94 38.41 -5.70
C ASN A 146 46.23 39.70 -6.48
N LEU A 147 45.22 40.29 -7.12
CA LEU A 147 45.32 41.59 -7.80
C LEU A 147 45.72 42.73 -6.84
N LEU A 148 45.20 42.73 -5.61
CA LEU A 148 45.58 43.70 -4.57
C LEU A 148 47.05 43.52 -4.14
N LYS A 149 47.50 42.27 -3.96
CA LYS A 149 48.92 41.97 -3.66
C LYS A 149 49.83 42.40 -4.80
N ASP A 150 49.44 42.15 -6.05
CA ASP A 150 50.22 42.56 -7.22
C ASP A 150 50.24 44.08 -7.40
N SER A 151 49.11 44.74 -7.12
CA SER A 151 49.04 46.21 -7.10
C SER A 151 49.93 46.81 -6.01
N GLN A 152 49.99 46.21 -4.82
CA GLN A 152 50.95 46.63 -3.78
C GLN A 152 52.41 46.40 -4.20
N LYS A 153 52.73 45.27 -4.85
CA LYS A 153 54.08 45.02 -5.40
C LYS A 153 54.45 46.03 -6.47
N LEU A 154 53.53 46.35 -7.38
CA LEU A 154 53.73 47.37 -8.41
C LEU A 154 53.93 48.76 -7.79
N LEU A 155 53.11 49.16 -6.81
CA LEU A 155 53.26 50.44 -6.10
C LEU A 155 54.58 50.54 -5.33
N THR A 156 55.06 49.45 -4.73
CA THR A 156 56.36 49.44 -4.04
C THR A 156 57.53 49.45 -5.02
N GLN A 157 57.42 48.80 -6.18
CA GLN A 157 58.40 48.89 -7.25
C GLN A 157 58.43 50.29 -7.90
N GLU A 158 57.28 50.89 -8.16
CA GLU A 158 57.13 52.27 -8.65
C GLU A 158 57.75 53.25 -7.65
N ARG A 159 57.42 53.13 -6.35
CA ARG A 159 58.05 53.96 -5.31
C ARG A 159 59.56 53.80 -5.28
N LYS A 160 60.09 52.58 -5.37
CA LYS A 160 61.54 52.31 -5.42
C LYS A 160 62.20 52.89 -6.67
N LYS A 161 61.57 52.76 -7.84
CA LYS A 161 62.05 53.35 -9.10
C LYS A 161 62.00 54.87 -9.07
N ALA A 162 60.97 55.47 -8.49
CA ALA A 162 60.85 56.90 -8.30
C ALA A 162 61.94 57.42 -7.36
N THR A 163 62.16 56.79 -6.21
CA THR A 163 63.26 57.17 -5.30
C THR A 163 64.63 57.01 -5.96
N TRP A 164 64.84 55.95 -6.76
CA TRP A 164 66.07 55.77 -7.54
C TRP A 164 66.26 56.83 -8.62
N LYS A 165 65.19 57.26 -9.30
CA LYS A 165 65.25 58.38 -10.25
C LYS A 165 65.58 59.68 -9.54
N THR A 166 64.94 59.99 -8.41
CA THR A 166 65.23 61.19 -7.63
C THR A 166 66.67 61.21 -7.12
N LEU A 167 67.21 60.07 -6.71
CA LEU A 167 68.62 59.96 -6.29
C LEU A 167 69.59 60.23 -7.46
N LYS A 168 69.29 59.72 -8.66
CA LYS A 168 70.11 59.95 -9.86
C LYS A 168 70.11 61.42 -10.30
N PHE A 169 68.97 62.11 -10.22
CA PHE A 169 68.91 63.54 -10.49
C PHE A 169 69.57 64.38 -9.38
N GLY A 170 69.48 63.96 -8.13
CA GLY A 170 70.16 64.61 -7.00
C GLY A 170 71.68 64.60 -7.11
N ILE A 171 72.27 63.51 -7.62
CA ILE A 171 73.73 63.41 -7.83
C ILE A 171 74.18 64.22 -9.06
N GLY A 172 73.36 64.29 -10.12
CA GLY A 172 73.65 65.10 -11.31
C GLY A 172 73.60 66.62 -11.05
N GLY A 173 72.68 67.07 -10.18
CA GLY A 173 72.54 68.49 -9.83
C GLY A 173 73.71 69.07 -9.02
N VAL A 174 74.35 68.25 -8.18
CA VAL A 174 75.51 68.68 -7.37
C VAL A 174 76.75 68.93 -8.25
N VAL A 175 76.96 68.13 -9.31
CA VAL A 175 78.11 68.31 -10.21
C VAL A 175 77.99 69.59 -11.03
N VAL A 176 76.79 69.92 -11.51
CA VAL A 176 76.55 71.18 -12.26
C VAL A 176 76.61 72.39 -11.32
N GLY A 177 76.09 72.27 -10.09
CA GLY A 177 76.15 73.33 -9.08
C GLY A 177 77.59 73.70 -8.66
N VAL A 178 78.46 72.72 -8.48
CA VAL A 178 79.87 72.96 -8.13
C VAL A 178 80.65 73.58 -9.31
N LEU A 179 80.36 73.19 -10.55
CA LEU A 179 80.99 73.78 -11.75
C LEU A 179 80.61 75.25 -11.96
N VAL A 180 79.34 75.61 -11.71
CA VAL A 180 78.88 77.01 -11.84
C VAL A 180 79.41 77.88 -10.69
N ALA A 181 79.51 77.33 -9.47
CA ALA A 181 80.09 78.05 -8.33
C ALA A 181 81.60 78.34 -8.51
N LEU A 182 82.36 77.39 -9.08
CA LEU A 182 83.79 77.58 -9.39
C LEU A 182 84.04 78.57 -10.54
N LEU A 183 83.10 78.72 -11.48
CA LEU A 183 83.19 79.70 -12.57
C LEU A 183 82.79 81.11 -12.14
N LEU A 184 82.01 81.27 -11.07
CA LEU A 184 81.64 82.57 -10.51
C LEU A 184 82.56 83.05 -9.38
N SER A 185 83.42 82.17 -8.84
CA SER A 185 84.36 82.49 -7.76
C SER A 185 85.80 82.79 -8.23
N ASN A 186 85.99 83.03 -9.53
CA ASN A 186 87.27 83.45 -10.14
C ASN A 186 87.04 84.71 -10.97
#